data_AF-A0AAC8UCH4-F1
#
_entry.id   AF-A0AAC8UCH4-F1
#
_cell.length_a   1.000
_cell.length_b   1.000
_cell.length_c   1.000
_cell.angle_alpha   90.00
_cell.angle_beta   90.00
_cell.angle_gamma   90.00
#
_symmetry.space_group_name_H-M   'P 1'
#
loop_
_entity.id
_entity.type
_entity.pdbx_description
1 polymer ?
#
loop_
_entity_poly.entity_id
_entity_poly.type
_entity_poly.pdbx_seq_one_letter_code
_entity_poly.pdbx_strand_id
1 'polypeptide(L)'
;MFKVFSTIFINIISISTFAQMSPANSSEMTNQSPNIITSEPKYKISATDTKILIRQLNNIEQCLFPELAGPNHQNIYNEWPVLENITMDYFQSNILKELIGAENLETIEQDAASQAYFENLYEQYNHQIANVDKARCENFKPIYQEIKQRISTSIPQIYK
;
A
#
# COMPACT_ATOMS: atom_id res chain seq x y z
N MET A 1 1.02 14.70 1.08
CA MET A 1 0.76 13.69 2.11
C MET A 1 0.59 12.38 1.39
N PHE A 2 1.56 11.47 1.52
CA PHE A 2 1.64 10.25 0.73
C PHE A 2 0.33 9.44 0.79
N LYS A 3 -0.40 9.41 -0.33
CA LYS A 3 -1.60 8.60 -0.51
C LYS A 3 -1.21 7.38 -1.31
N VAL A 4 -0.63 6.37 -0.66
CA VAL A 4 -0.55 5.05 -1.30
C VAL A 4 -1.25 4.02 -0.44
N PHE A 5 -2.57 4.10 -0.54
CA PHE A 5 -3.46 2.95 -0.51
C PHE A 5 -4.48 3.20 -1.62
N SER A 6 -4.11 2.84 -2.85
CA SER A 6 -5.09 2.70 -3.93
C SER A 6 -4.79 1.44 -4.74
N THR A 7 -5.43 0.36 -4.32
CA THR A 7 -6.13 -0.57 -5.21
C THR A 7 -5.31 -1.21 -6.36
N ILE A 8 -4.02 -1.50 -6.18
CA ILE A 8 -3.29 -2.37 -7.12
C ILE A 8 -2.44 -3.40 -6.35
N PHE A 9 -3.08 -4.13 -5.43
CA PHE A 9 -2.66 -5.51 -5.22
C PHE A 9 -3.34 -6.35 -6.30
N ILE A 10 -2.81 -6.27 -7.53
CA ILE A 10 -3.15 -7.26 -8.55
C ILE A 10 -2.67 -8.59 -7.98
N ASN A 11 -3.62 -9.43 -7.59
CA ASN A 11 -3.44 -10.86 -7.42
C ASN A 11 -2.68 -11.40 -8.63
N ILE A 12 -1.36 -11.54 -8.53
CA ILE A 12 -0.61 -12.49 -9.35
C ILE A 12 -0.72 -13.83 -8.64
N ILE A 13 -1.96 -14.33 -8.49
CA ILE A 13 -2.23 -15.69 -8.05
C ILE A 13 -2.59 -16.51 -9.28
N SER A 14 -1.68 -17.42 -9.58
CA SER A 14 -1.81 -18.65 -10.36
C SER A 14 -3.17 -18.92 -11.01
N ILE A 15 -3.17 -18.93 -12.33
CA ILE A 15 -4.18 -19.63 -13.12
C ILE A 15 -4.09 -21.12 -12.76
N SER A 16 -5.05 -21.63 -12.01
CA SER A 16 -5.25 -23.06 -11.83
C SER A 16 -6.73 -23.37 -11.86
N THR A 17 -7.16 -23.86 -13.04
CA THR A 17 -8.26 -24.81 -13.28
C THR A 17 -9.63 -24.49 -12.67
N PHE A 18 -10.51 -23.90 -13.49
CA PHE A 18 -11.96 -24.08 -13.34
C PHE A 18 -12.37 -25.44 -13.94
N ALA A 19 -12.67 -26.39 -13.06
CA ALA A 19 -13.50 -27.53 -13.42
C ALA A 19 -14.98 -27.11 -13.39
N GLN A 20 -15.73 -27.69 -14.33
CA GLN A 20 -17.05 -27.28 -14.80
C GLN A 20 -18.18 -27.38 -13.77
N MET A 21 -19.13 -26.44 -13.90
CA MET A 21 -20.43 -26.39 -13.25
C MET A 21 -21.37 -27.54 -13.65
N SER A 22 -22.29 -27.89 -12.76
CA SER A 22 -23.66 -28.27 -13.12
C SER A 22 -24.67 -27.76 -12.07
N PRO A 23 -25.94 -27.50 -12.45
CA PRO A 23 -26.76 -26.48 -11.78
C PRO A 23 -27.98 -27.04 -11.01
N ALA A 24 -28.53 -26.12 -10.20
CA ALA A 24 -29.91 -26.00 -9.70
C ALA A 24 -30.38 -26.89 -8.54
N ASN A 25 -30.80 -26.26 -7.43
CA ASN A 25 -32.23 -26.12 -7.14
C ASN A 25 -32.58 -25.05 -6.08
N SER A 26 -33.58 -24.25 -6.44
CA SER A 26 -34.69 -23.63 -5.68
C SER A 26 -34.58 -23.24 -4.19
N SER A 27 -34.90 -21.96 -3.97
CA SER A 27 -35.76 -21.35 -2.92
C SER A 27 -35.31 -21.39 -1.46
N GLU A 28 -34.97 -20.20 -0.92
CA GLU A 28 -35.67 -19.62 0.24
C GLU A 28 -35.29 -18.13 0.40
N MET A 29 -36.28 -17.26 0.25
CA MET A 29 -36.18 -15.86 0.66
C MET A 29 -36.17 -15.81 2.19
N THR A 30 -35.00 -15.57 2.78
CA THR A 30 -34.92 -15.04 4.14
C THR A 30 -34.44 -13.60 4.06
N ASN A 31 -35.31 -12.69 4.51
CA ASN A 31 -34.94 -11.32 4.83
C ASN A 31 -33.94 -11.36 6.00
N GLN A 32 -32.66 -11.52 5.67
CA GLN A 32 -31.58 -11.14 6.57
C GLN A 32 -31.19 -9.71 6.20
N SER A 33 -31.52 -8.77 7.08
CA SER A 33 -30.73 -7.55 7.22
C SER A 33 -29.25 -7.95 7.19
N PRO A 34 -28.39 -7.32 6.37
CA PRO A 34 -27.00 -7.74 6.29
C PRO A 34 -26.39 -7.53 7.66
N ASN A 35 -26.24 -8.64 8.39
CA ASN A 35 -25.45 -8.69 9.59
C ASN A 35 -24.03 -8.41 9.11
N ILE A 36 -23.61 -7.14 9.19
CA ILE A 36 -22.23 -6.75 8.94
C ILE A 36 -21.46 -7.43 10.05
N ILE A 37 -20.99 -8.64 9.80
CA ILE A 37 -19.95 -9.26 10.61
C ILE A 37 -18.75 -8.35 10.41
N THR A 38 -18.59 -7.38 11.30
CA THR A 38 -17.32 -6.67 11.44
C THR A 38 -16.36 -7.70 12.01
N SER A 39 -15.73 -8.49 11.14
CA SER A 39 -14.69 -9.41 11.57
C SER A 39 -13.60 -8.59 12.24
N GLU A 40 -13.25 -8.92 13.48
CA GLU A 40 -12.12 -8.27 14.15
C GLU A 40 -10.84 -8.49 13.33
N PRO A 41 -9.95 -7.49 13.24
CA PRO A 41 -8.66 -7.63 12.57
C PRO A 41 -7.86 -8.80 13.15
N LYS A 42 -7.37 -9.68 12.29
CA LYS A 42 -6.43 -10.76 12.69
C LYS A 42 -5.09 -10.23 13.16
N TYR A 43 -4.63 -9.12 12.58
CA TYR A 43 -3.44 -8.42 13.02
C TYR A 43 -3.72 -6.92 13.18
N LYS A 44 -3.24 -6.35 14.29
CA LYS A 44 -3.33 -4.92 14.59
C LYS A 44 -1.92 -4.37 14.73
N ILE A 45 -1.43 -3.71 13.69
CA ILE A 45 -0.15 -2.99 13.75
C ILE A 45 -0.20 -1.94 14.87
N SER A 46 0.94 -1.75 15.56
CA SER A 46 1.01 -0.78 16.65
C SER A 46 1.04 0.65 16.10
N ALA A 47 0.47 1.59 16.86
CA ALA A 47 0.56 3.02 16.53
C ALA A 47 2.02 3.51 16.43
N THR A 48 2.93 2.90 17.20
CA THR A 48 4.36 3.22 17.15
C THR A 48 4.96 2.83 15.81
N ASP A 49 4.68 1.61 15.34
CA ASP A 49 5.21 1.11 14.06
C ASP A 49 4.60 1.90 12.89
N THR A 50 3.31 2.22 12.94
CA THR A 50 2.67 3.08 11.93
C THR A 50 3.32 4.46 11.87
N LYS A 51 3.64 5.08 13.02
CA LYS A 51 4.35 6.38 13.06
C LYS A 51 5.76 6.27 12.52
N ILE A 52 6.47 5.17 12.81
CA ILE A 52 7.80 4.92 12.25
C ILE A 52 7.72 4.79 10.73
N LEU A 53 6.78 3.99 10.22
CA LEU A 53 6.52 3.82 8.79
C LEU A 53 6.28 5.17 8.10
N ILE A 54 5.30 5.94 8.58
CA ILE A 54 4.94 7.24 8.00
C ILE A 54 6.13 8.20 8.01
N ARG A 55 6.87 8.26 9.12
CA ARG A 55 8.07 9.11 9.18
C ARG A 55 9.09 8.70 8.13
N GLN A 56 9.31 7.39 7.94
CA GLN A 56 10.27 6.91 6.93
C GLN A 56 9.78 7.19 5.51
N LEU A 57 8.51 6.92 5.21
CA LEU A 57 7.91 7.18 3.90
C LEU A 57 7.90 8.67 3.55
N ASN A 58 7.49 9.55 4.47
CA ASN A 58 7.47 10.99 4.20
C ASN A 58 8.89 11.54 3.98
N ASN A 59 9.90 11.00 4.69
CA ASN A 59 11.30 11.36 4.43
C ASN A 59 11.77 10.92 3.05
N ILE A 60 11.42 9.70 2.63
CA ILE A 60 11.75 9.17 1.30
C ILE A 60 11.05 10.00 0.22
N GLU A 61 9.75 10.20 0.35
CA GLU A 61 8.92 10.93 -0.59
C GLU A 61 9.45 12.35 -0.80
N GLN A 62 9.63 13.11 0.27
CA GLN A 62 10.07 14.52 0.18
C GLN A 62 11.56 14.66 -0.15
N CYS A 63 12.34 13.57 0.00
CA CYS A 63 13.70 13.50 -0.52
C CYS A 63 13.73 13.40 -2.05
N LEU A 64 12.85 12.57 -2.62
CA LEU A 64 12.79 12.32 -4.06
C LEU A 64 12.02 13.40 -4.82
N PHE A 65 10.95 13.89 -4.20
CA PHE A 65 9.94 14.78 -4.77
C PHE A 65 9.71 15.95 -3.79
N PRO A 66 10.69 16.85 -3.63
CA PRO A 66 10.62 17.94 -2.66
C PRO A 66 9.42 18.87 -2.88
N GLU A 67 8.87 18.94 -4.09
CA GLU A 67 7.66 19.67 -4.44
C GLU A 67 6.41 19.18 -3.67
N LEU A 68 6.40 17.94 -3.18
CA LEU A 68 5.31 17.39 -2.36
C LEU A 68 5.24 17.97 -0.95
N ALA A 69 6.27 18.72 -0.51
CA ALA A 69 6.21 19.51 0.71
C ALA A 69 5.41 20.83 0.52
N GLY A 70 5.08 21.19 -0.72
CA GLY A 70 4.39 22.43 -1.06
C GLY A 70 2.85 22.38 -0.90
N PRO A 71 2.18 23.55 -0.97
CA PRO A 71 0.72 23.66 -0.80
C PRO A 71 -0.08 22.97 -1.92
N ASN A 72 0.53 22.75 -3.10
CA ASN A 72 -0.13 22.17 -4.27
C ASN A 72 0.12 20.65 -4.43
N HIS A 73 0.65 19.98 -3.41
CA HIS A 73 1.01 18.56 -3.48
C HIS A 73 -0.15 17.67 -3.94
N GLN A 74 -1.40 18.01 -3.61
CA GLN A 74 -2.56 17.23 -3.98
C GLN A 74 -2.74 17.12 -5.51
N ASN A 75 -2.40 18.18 -6.26
CA ASN A 75 -2.46 18.17 -7.72
C ASN A 75 -1.38 17.26 -8.30
N ILE A 76 -0.22 17.18 -7.65
CA ILE A 76 0.90 16.34 -8.09
C ILE A 76 0.51 14.86 -7.99
N TYR A 77 -0.23 14.45 -6.95
CA TYR A 77 -0.73 13.08 -6.86
C TYR A 77 -1.78 12.73 -7.93
N ASN A 78 -2.52 13.71 -8.46
CA ASN A 78 -3.53 13.43 -9.50
C ASN A 78 -2.89 13.00 -10.82
N GLU A 79 -1.66 13.43 -11.07
CA GLU A 79 -0.87 13.11 -12.26
C GLU A 79 0.28 12.14 -11.93
N TRP A 80 0.21 11.47 -10.77
CA TRP A 80 1.30 10.62 -10.30
C TRP A 80 1.50 9.42 -11.22
N PRO A 81 2.71 9.22 -11.78
CA PRO A 81 2.92 8.11 -12.71
C PRO A 81 2.73 6.76 -12.03
N VAL A 82 2.13 5.80 -12.75
CA VAL A 82 1.92 4.43 -12.25
C VAL A 82 3.23 3.78 -11.79
N LEU A 83 4.32 4.00 -12.55
CA LEU A 83 5.64 3.52 -12.18
C LEU A 83 6.11 4.06 -10.82
N GLU A 84 5.82 5.33 -10.51
CA GLU A 84 6.19 5.92 -9.22
C GLU A 84 5.34 5.34 -8.08
N ASN A 85 4.04 5.10 -8.31
CA ASN A 85 3.18 4.40 -7.33
C ASN A 85 3.75 3.01 -7.00
N ILE A 86 3.99 2.18 -8.01
CA ILE A 86 4.51 0.81 -7.81
C ILE A 86 5.89 0.83 -7.15
N THR A 87 6.75 1.80 -7.51
CA THR A 87 8.07 1.94 -6.90
C THR A 87 7.95 2.32 -5.42
N MET A 88 7.05 3.23 -5.07
CA MET A 88 6.85 3.64 -3.68
C MET A 88 6.14 2.56 -2.84
N ASP A 89 5.22 1.79 -3.44
CA ASP A 89 4.62 0.59 -2.84
C ASP A 89 5.68 -0.43 -2.44
N TYR A 90 6.67 -0.68 -3.31
CA TYR A 90 7.78 -1.58 -2.99
C TYR A 90 8.52 -1.13 -1.73
N PHE A 91 8.80 0.17 -1.56
CA PHE A 91 9.47 0.66 -0.36
C PHE A 91 8.57 0.59 0.88
N GLN A 92 7.28 0.87 0.74
CA GLN A 92 6.31 0.71 1.82
C GLN A 92 6.25 -0.74 2.31
N SER A 93 6.11 -1.72 1.41
CA SER A 93 6.07 -3.14 1.77
C SER A 93 7.37 -3.60 2.43
N ASN A 94 8.54 -3.13 1.97
CA ASN A 94 9.81 -3.47 2.62
C ASN A 94 9.93 -2.89 4.03
N ILE A 95 9.57 -1.62 4.23
CA ILE A 95 9.62 -1.00 5.56
C ILE A 95 8.62 -1.69 6.49
N LEU A 96 7.41 -1.98 6.03
CA LEU A 96 6.43 -2.76 6.80
C LEU A 96 6.99 -4.12 7.17
N LYS A 97 7.55 -4.87 6.22
CA LYS A 97 8.15 -6.17 6.47
C LYS A 97 9.28 -6.11 7.51
N GLU A 98 10.09 -5.06 7.51
CA GLU A 98 11.13 -4.84 8.53
C GLU A 98 10.54 -4.54 9.91
N LEU A 99 9.44 -3.79 9.99
CA LEU A 99 8.81 -3.40 11.24
C LEU A 99 8.02 -4.52 11.91
N ILE A 100 7.20 -5.23 11.12
CA ILE A 100 6.21 -6.18 11.65
C ILE A 100 6.48 -7.63 11.24
N GLY A 101 7.45 -7.89 10.36
CA GLY A 101 7.73 -9.21 9.83
C GLY A 101 6.81 -9.61 8.66
N ALA A 102 7.27 -10.59 7.88
CA ALA A 102 6.60 -11.01 6.65
C ALA A 102 5.19 -11.60 6.89
N GLU A 103 5.03 -12.42 7.93
CA GLU A 103 3.75 -13.09 8.25
C GLU A 103 2.66 -12.08 8.63
N ASN A 104 3.02 -11.04 9.39
CA ASN A 104 2.07 -9.99 9.77
C ASN A 104 1.75 -9.07 8.59
N LEU A 105 2.72 -8.78 7.73
CA LEU A 105 2.46 -8.06 6.48
C LEU A 105 1.49 -8.86 5.59
N GLU A 106 1.74 -10.14 5.40
CA GLU A 106 0.83 -11.03 4.65
C GLU A 106 -0.57 -11.06 5.26
N THR A 107 -0.67 -11.06 6.60
CA THR A 107 -1.96 -10.96 7.30
C THR A 107 -2.66 -9.63 7.00
N ILE A 108 -1.95 -8.50 7.00
CA ILE A 108 -2.53 -7.20 6.62
C ILE A 108 -3.01 -7.22 5.17
N GLU A 109 -2.26 -7.84 4.25
CA GLU A 109 -2.59 -7.88 2.82
C GLU A 109 -3.77 -8.81 2.47
N GLN A 110 -3.97 -9.88 3.25
CA GLN A 110 -4.98 -10.90 2.96
C GLN A 110 -6.26 -10.78 3.81
N ASP A 111 -6.19 -10.13 4.98
CA ASP A 111 -7.31 -9.96 5.89
C ASP A 111 -7.89 -8.55 5.80
N ALA A 112 -9.07 -8.42 5.19
CA ALA A 112 -9.71 -7.12 4.94
C ALA A 112 -9.89 -6.25 6.20
N ALA A 113 -10.14 -6.87 7.37
CA ALA A 113 -10.25 -6.14 8.62
C ALA A 113 -8.89 -5.60 9.12
N SER A 114 -7.83 -6.40 8.99
CA SER A 114 -6.46 -5.98 9.28
C SER A 114 -5.99 -4.88 8.33
N GLN A 115 -6.33 -4.98 7.04
CA GLN A 115 -6.07 -3.93 6.06
C GLN A 115 -6.78 -2.63 6.45
N ALA A 116 -8.09 -2.66 6.68
CA ALA A 116 -8.87 -1.48 7.02
C ALA A 116 -8.39 -0.83 8.34
N TYR A 117 -7.99 -1.63 9.32
CA TYR A 117 -7.41 -1.14 10.57
C TYR A 117 -6.09 -0.40 10.33
N PHE A 118 -5.21 -0.96 9.50
CA PHE A 118 -3.95 -0.33 9.14
C PHE A 118 -4.17 0.98 8.37
N GLU A 119 -5.05 0.98 7.36
CA GLU A 119 -5.40 2.17 6.58
C GLU A 119 -5.94 3.28 7.49
N ASN A 120 -6.80 2.95 8.46
CA ASN A 120 -7.31 3.92 9.43
C ASN A 120 -6.21 4.56 10.28
N LEU A 121 -5.29 3.76 10.83
CA LEU A 121 -4.14 4.30 11.58
C LEU A 121 -3.20 5.11 10.68
N TYR A 122 -3.04 4.69 9.43
CA TYR A 122 -2.20 5.38 8.47
C TYR A 122 -2.74 6.78 8.20
N GLU A 123 -4.03 6.90 7.87
CA GLU A 123 -4.72 8.18 7.68
C GLU A 123 -4.69 9.07 8.93
N GLN A 124 -4.87 8.48 10.11
CA GLN A 124 -4.84 9.22 11.37
C GLN A 124 -3.49 9.90 11.61
N TYR A 125 -2.38 9.22 11.32
CA TYR A 125 -1.03 9.72 11.64
C TYR A 125 -0.33 10.41 10.47
N ASN A 126 -0.76 10.18 9.22
CA ASN A 126 -0.12 10.77 8.06
C ASN A 126 -0.65 12.18 7.82
N HIS A 127 -0.16 13.13 8.61
CA HIS A 127 -0.48 14.56 8.51
C HIS A 127 0.78 15.46 8.58
N GLN A 128 1.98 14.94 8.31
CA GLN A 128 3.25 15.60 8.61
C GLN A 128 4.11 15.91 7.38
N ILE A 129 4.65 17.13 7.32
CA ILE A 129 5.81 17.48 6.48
C ILE A 129 7.06 16.86 7.11
N ALA A 130 7.89 16.18 6.31
CA ALA A 130 9.08 15.53 6.82
C ALA A 130 10.22 16.54 7.02
N ASN A 131 11.00 16.34 8.09
CA ASN A 131 12.31 16.96 8.21
C ASN A 131 13.33 16.07 7.50
N VAL A 132 13.50 16.27 6.20
CA VAL A 132 14.33 15.41 5.34
C VAL A 132 15.79 15.37 5.82
N ASP A 133 16.24 14.19 6.21
CA ASP A 133 17.67 13.92 6.46
C ASP A 133 18.42 13.89 5.13
N LYS A 134 19.23 14.91 4.87
CA LYS A 134 19.98 15.07 3.62
C LYS A 134 20.95 13.90 3.37
N ALA A 135 21.67 13.43 4.38
CA ALA A 135 22.65 12.37 4.19
C ALA A 135 21.97 11.04 3.87
N ARG A 136 20.87 10.74 4.58
CA ARG A 136 20.05 9.56 4.29
C ARG A 136 19.40 9.65 2.91
N CYS A 137 18.95 10.84 2.52
CA CYS A 137 18.36 11.10 1.22
C CYS A 137 19.34 10.83 0.06
N GLU A 138 20.57 11.35 0.13
CA GLU A 138 21.57 11.13 -0.91
C GLU A 138 21.95 9.64 -1.06
N ASN A 139 21.98 8.89 0.04
CA ASN A 139 22.21 7.45 0.00
C ASN A 139 21.02 6.67 -0.57
N PHE A 140 19.79 7.18 -0.42
CA PHE A 140 18.58 6.51 -0.86
C PHE A 140 18.30 6.69 -2.36
N LYS A 141 18.58 7.87 -2.91
CA LYS A 141 18.38 8.19 -4.34
C LYS A 141 18.89 7.11 -5.31
N PRO A 142 20.12 6.59 -5.21
CA PRO A 142 20.59 5.54 -6.15
C PRO A 142 19.78 4.24 -6.02
N ILE A 143 19.41 3.84 -4.79
CA ILE A 143 18.59 2.65 -4.54
C ILE A 143 17.21 2.82 -5.19
N TYR A 144 16.61 4.00 -5.05
CA TYR A 144 15.35 4.33 -5.70
C TYR A 144 15.44 4.17 -7.22
N GLN A 145 16.45 4.76 -7.86
CA GLN A 145 16.62 4.68 -9.31
C GLN A 145 16.82 3.25 -9.80
N GLU A 146 17.59 2.45 -9.06
CA GLU A 146 17.81 1.04 -9.38
C GLU A 146 16.50 0.23 -9.33
N ILE A 147 15.72 0.39 -8.26
CA ILE A 147 14.43 -0.30 -8.10
C ILE A 147 13.43 0.17 -9.14
N LYS A 148 13.31 1.48 -9.36
CA LYS A 148 12.46 2.06 -10.40
C LYS A 148 12.79 1.50 -11.78
N GLN A 149 14.08 1.38 -12.11
CA GLN A 149 14.51 0.80 -13.38
C GLN A 149 14.11 -0.67 -13.50
N ARG A 150 14.29 -1.48 -12.44
CA ARG A 150 13.87 -2.90 -12.42
C ARG A 150 12.36 -3.07 -12.59
N ILE A 151 11.57 -2.22 -11.93
CA ILE A 151 10.11 -2.22 -12.06
C ILE A 151 9.72 -1.80 -13.48
N SER A 152 10.30 -0.72 -14.01
CA SER A 152 10.05 -0.25 -15.38
C SER A 152 10.29 -1.32 -16.46
N THR A 153 11.30 -2.18 -16.26
CA THR A 153 11.55 -3.30 -17.17
C THR A 153 10.51 -4.43 -17.05
N SER A 154 9.87 -4.56 -15.89
CA SER A 154 8.98 -5.67 -15.55
C SER A 154 7.49 -5.35 -15.72
N ILE A 155 7.10 -4.07 -15.68
CA ILE A 155 5.69 -3.68 -15.82
C ILE A 155 5.19 -3.85 -17.28
N PRO A 156 3.94 -4.28 -17.48
CA PRO A 156 3.32 -4.35 -18.81
C PRO A 156 3.37 -2.99 -19.54
N GLN A 157 3.53 -3.02 -20.87
CA GLN A 157 3.63 -1.81 -21.71
C GLN A 157 2.43 -0.87 -21.57
N ILE A 158 1.24 -1.38 -21.24
CA ILE A 158 0.03 -0.58 -21.02
C ILE A 158 0.12 0.35 -19.80
N TYR A 159 1.11 0.13 -18.92
CA TYR A 159 1.36 0.93 -17.72
C TYR A 159 2.67 1.73 -17.80
N LYS A 160 3.39 1.67 -18.93
CA LYS A 160 4.57 2.50 -19.21
C LYS A 160 4.16 3.81 -19.85
#